data_AF-A0A844Y6S2-F1
#
_entry.id   AF-A0A844Y6S2-F1
#
_cell.length_a   1.000
_cell.length_b   1.000
_cell.length_c   1.000
_cell.angle_alpha   90.00
_cell.angle_beta   90.00
_cell.angle_gamma   90.00
#
_symmetry.space_group_name_H-M   'P 1'
#
loop_
_entity.id
_entity.type
_entity.pdbx_description
1 polymer ?
#
loop_
_entity_poly.entity_id
_entity_poly.type
_entity_poly.pdbx_seq_one_letter_code
_entity_poly.pdbx_strand_id
1 'polypeptide(L)'
;MVKHVSAYGAKAIDKARAKTPGKTDGMPGPTDNPATNLMMADVVIRAGSYVARRAIEKGILRGRYGKDVAKNIVQNKTLGQSLVSFGLAKLATKNLPGAVIVGGGALVKTLYDRRKSRGHQRREGDRELIEQAHRDD
;
A
#
# COMPACT_ATOMS: atom_id res chain seq x y z
N MET A 1 17.97 -12.54 -17.52
CA MET A 1 17.81 -11.36 -16.62
C MET A 1 16.83 -11.56 -15.46
N VAL A 2 15.83 -12.45 -15.54
CA VAL A 2 14.81 -12.63 -14.47
C VAL A 2 15.37 -13.21 -13.15
N LYS A 3 16.42 -14.03 -13.22
CA LYS A 3 17.02 -14.71 -12.04
C LYS A 3 17.71 -13.75 -11.04
N HIS A 4 18.17 -12.57 -11.48
CA HIS A 4 18.95 -11.66 -10.62
C HIS A 4 18.09 -10.74 -9.74
N VAL A 5 16.90 -10.33 -10.22
CA VAL A 5 15.97 -9.49 -9.42
C VAL A 5 15.34 -10.31 -8.29
N SER A 6 15.03 -11.59 -8.56
CA SER A 6 14.57 -12.56 -7.56
C SER A 6 15.59 -12.74 -6.44
N ALA A 7 16.87 -12.90 -6.78
CA ALA A 7 17.94 -13.09 -5.80
C ALA A 7 18.17 -11.85 -4.93
N TYR A 8 18.01 -10.64 -5.45
CA TYR A 8 18.22 -9.41 -4.68
C TYR A 8 17.09 -9.16 -3.68
N GLY A 9 15.84 -9.37 -4.11
CA GLY A 9 14.67 -9.30 -3.22
C GLY A 9 14.70 -10.38 -2.13
N ALA A 10 15.05 -11.62 -2.51
CA ALA A 10 15.23 -12.71 -1.56
C ALA A 10 16.33 -12.39 -0.53
N LYS A 11 17.48 -11.89 -0.98
CA LYS A 11 18.57 -11.45 -0.08
C LYS A 11 18.16 -10.33 0.87
N ALA A 12 17.33 -9.39 0.42
CA ALA A 12 16.84 -8.31 1.29
C ALA A 12 15.89 -8.84 2.36
N ILE A 13 14.99 -9.76 2.00
CA ILE A 13 14.07 -10.43 2.95
C ILE A 13 14.87 -11.31 3.93
N ASP A 14 15.83 -12.09 3.43
CA ASP A 14 16.69 -12.93 4.27
C ASP A 14 17.55 -12.09 5.22
N LYS A 15 18.05 -10.94 4.76
CA LYS A 15 18.81 -10.00 5.59
C LYS A 15 17.93 -9.34 6.65
N ALA A 16 16.67 -9.03 6.33
CA ALA A 16 15.70 -8.54 7.30
C ALA A 16 15.37 -9.63 8.34
N ARG A 17 15.16 -10.87 7.89
CA ARG A 17 14.90 -12.03 8.75
C ARG A 17 16.09 -12.35 9.66
N ALA A 18 17.31 -12.25 9.14
CA ALA A 18 18.55 -12.44 9.91
C ALA A 18 18.81 -11.32 10.92
N LYS A 19 18.30 -10.10 10.68
CA LYS A 19 18.36 -8.98 11.62
C LYS A 19 17.27 -9.00 12.69
N THR A 20 16.22 -9.77 12.45
CA THR A 20 15.17 -10.04 13.44
C THR A 20 15.15 -11.54 13.76
N PRO A 21 16.25 -12.10 14.30
CA PRO A 21 16.21 -13.48 14.76
C PRO A 21 15.19 -13.52 15.90
N GLY A 22 14.09 -14.24 15.69
CA GLY A 22 13.05 -14.37 16.69
C GLY A 22 13.66 -15.03 17.92
N LYS A 23 13.96 -14.23 18.95
CA LYS A 23 14.26 -14.77 20.27
C LYS A 23 12.99 -15.46 20.76
N THR A 24 13.11 -16.74 21.07
CA THR A 24 12.03 -17.62 21.56
C THR A 24 11.72 -17.41 23.04
N ASP A 25 12.45 -16.52 23.72
CA ASP A 25 12.16 -16.12 25.09
C ASP A 25 10.91 -15.25 25.08
N GLY A 26 9.76 -15.88 25.36
CA GLY A 26 8.45 -15.28 25.63
C GLY A 26 8.09 -14.08 24.76
N MET A 27 7.26 -14.29 23.71
CA MET A 27 6.68 -13.20 22.91
C MET A 27 6.09 -12.13 23.85
N PRO A 28 6.74 -10.95 24.00
CA PRO A 28 6.29 -9.95 24.94
C PRO A 28 4.93 -9.44 24.49
N GLY A 29 3.98 -9.45 25.40
CA GLY A 29 2.63 -9.03 25.09
C GLY A 29 1.76 -8.98 26.36
N PRO A 30 0.52 -8.51 26.23
CA PRO A 30 -0.34 -8.22 27.36
C PRO A 30 -0.82 -9.46 28.11
N THR A 31 -0.53 -10.67 27.61
CA THR A 31 -0.94 -11.94 28.22
C THR A 31 0.22 -12.93 28.23
N ASP A 32 0.16 -13.97 29.06
CA ASP A 32 1.14 -15.06 29.05
C ASP A 32 0.91 -16.05 27.88
N ASN A 33 -0.16 -15.89 27.10
CA ASN A 33 -0.47 -16.75 25.96
C ASN A 33 0.21 -16.23 24.67
N PRO A 34 1.20 -16.95 24.11
CA PRO A 34 1.93 -16.49 22.93
C PRO A 34 1.05 -16.40 21.67
N ALA A 35 0.04 -17.26 21.52
CA ALA A 35 -0.88 -17.21 20.38
C ALA A 35 -1.74 -15.95 20.41
N THR A 36 -2.23 -15.58 21.61
CA THR A 36 -2.99 -14.33 21.81
C THR A 36 -2.12 -13.11 21.56
N ASN A 37 -0.89 -13.08 22.08
CA ASN A 37 0.04 -11.96 21.84
C ASN A 37 0.35 -11.78 20.35
N LEU A 38 0.53 -12.87 19.61
CA LEU A 38 0.74 -12.83 18.16
C LEU A 38 -0.50 -12.30 17.41
N MET A 39 -1.69 -12.79 17.76
CA MET A 39 -2.93 -12.30 17.16
C MET A 39 -3.12 -10.81 17.43
N MET A 40 -2.87 -10.35 18.66
CA MET A 40 -2.94 -8.93 18.99
C MET A 40 -1.93 -8.10 18.20
N ALA A 41 -0.68 -8.58 18.09
CA ALA A 41 0.34 -7.92 17.29
C ALA A 41 -0.07 -7.81 15.81
N ASP A 42 -0.58 -8.88 15.20
CA ASP A 42 -1.07 -8.87 13.80
C ASP A 42 -2.23 -7.89 13.62
N VAL A 43 -3.20 -7.85 14.55
CA VAL A 43 -4.31 -6.90 14.53
C VAL A 43 -3.80 -5.46 14.63
N VAL A 44 -2.90 -5.18 15.57
CA VAL A 44 -2.30 -3.85 15.75
C VAL A 44 -1.53 -3.42 14.51
N ILE A 45 -0.73 -4.30 13.92
CA ILE A 45 0.02 -4.01 12.69
C ILE A 45 -0.95 -3.68 11.55
N ARG A 46 -2.02 -4.45 11.36
CA ARG A 46 -3.01 -4.18 10.31
C ARG A 46 -3.75 -2.87 10.55
N ALA A 47 -4.22 -2.63 11.77
CA ALA A 47 -4.88 -1.39 12.13
C ALA A 47 -3.96 -0.18 11.93
N GLY A 48 -2.73 -0.25 12.42
CA GLY A 48 -1.72 0.79 12.24
C GLY A 48 -1.40 1.03 10.76
N SER A 49 -1.33 -0.04 9.95
CA SER A 49 -1.11 0.08 8.51
C SER A 49 -2.22 0.84 7.80
N TYR A 50 -3.49 0.62 8.18
CA TYR A 50 -4.61 1.38 7.61
C TYR A 50 -4.55 2.87 7.96
N VAL A 51 -4.18 3.20 9.21
CA VAL A 51 -4.02 4.58 9.65
C VAL A 51 -2.85 5.26 8.93
N ALA A 52 -1.69 4.61 8.91
CA ALA A 52 -0.49 5.11 8.22
C ALA A 52 -0.76 5.35 6.73
N ARG A 53 -1.45 4.41 6.06
CA ARG A 53 -1.86 4.56 4.66
C ARG A 53 -2.71 5.81 4.46
N ARG A 54 -3.75 6.02 5.26
CA ARG A 54 -4.61 7.21 5.14
C ARG A 54 -3.83 8.51 5.38
N ALA A 55 -2.89 8.52 6.32
CA ALA A 55 -2.05 9.68 6.59
C ALA A 55 -1.15 10.01 5.39
N ILE A 56 -0.54 9.00 4.76
CA ILE A 56 0.27 9.15 3.55
C ILE A 56 -0.59 9.64 2.38
N GLU A 57 -1.72 8.98 2.12
CA GLU A 57 -2.65 9.37 1.03
C GLU A 57 -3.09 10.84 1.20
N LYS A 58 -3.50 11.23 2.40
CA LYS A 58 -3.89 12.62 2.69
C LYS A 58 -2.72 13.58 2.58
N GLY A 59 -1.51 13.20 3.01
CA GLY A 59 -0.31 14.01 2.93
C GLY A 59 0.08 14.34 1.49
N ILE A 60 0.03 13.34 0.60
CA ILE A 60 0.30 13.51 -0.84
C ILE A 60 -0.73 14.45 -1.47
N LEU A 61 -2.02 14.27 -1.15
CA LEU A 61 -3.11 15.07 -1.74
C LEU A 61 -3.16 16.51 -1.19
N ARG A 62 -2.79 16.72 0.08
CA ARG A 62 -2.89 18.02 0.75
C ARG A 62 -2.09 19.12 0.05
N GLY A 63 -0.92 18.79 -0.49
CA GLY A 63 -0.06 19.77 -1.18
C GLY A 63 -0.68 20.30 -2.48
N ARG A 64 -1.60 19.56 -3.11
CA ARG A 64 -2.20 19.91 -4.41
C ARG A 64 -3.64 20.39 -4.30
N TYR A 65 -4.44 19.80 -3.40
CA TYR A 65 -5.89 20.06 -3.32
C TYR A 65 -6.33 20.81 -2.05
N GLY A 66 -5.41 21.06 -1.11
CA GLY A 66 -5.76 21.64 0.19
C GLY A 66 -6.25 20.59 1.20
N LYS A 67 -6.39 21.02 2.47
CA LYS A 67 -6.60 20.11 3.61
C LYS A 67 -7.95 19.41 3.58
N ASP A 68 -9.01 20.14 3.24
CA ASP A 68 -10.39 19.67 3.34
C ASP A 68 -10.76 18.81 2.13
N VAL A 69 -10.40 19.24 0.92
CA VAL A 69 -10.57 18.43 -0.30
C VAL A 69 -9.77 17.12 -0.19
N ALA A 70 -8.51 17.17 0.26
CA ALA A 70 -7.72 15.95 0.48
C ALA A 70 -8.33 15.00 1.51
N LYS A 71 -9.00 15.53 2.55
CA LYS A 71 -9.74 14.71 3.53
C LYS A 71 -10.91 14.00 2.85
N ASN A 72 -11.72 14.74 2.11
CA ASN A 72 -12.92 14.20 1.46
C ASN A 72 -12.56 13.18 0.39
N ILE A 73 -11.51 13.41 -0.41
CA ILE A 73 -10.99 12.42 -1.36
C ILE A 73 -10.70 11.08 -0.67
N VAL A 74 -9.95 11.09 0.44
CA VAL A 74 -9.57 9.85 1.13
C VAL A 74 -10.76 9.19 1.81
N GLN A 75 -11.74 9.97 2.29
CA GLN A 75 -12.92 9.46 2.98
C GLN A 75 -13.94 8.84 2.02
N ASN A 76 -14.17 9.47 0.88
CA ASN A 76 -15.22 9.09 -0.09
C ASN A 76 -14.74 7.97 -1.04
N LYS A 77 -13.70 7.22 -0.64
CA LYS A 77 -13.18 6.11 -1.44
C LYS A 77 -14.15 4.96 -1.38
N THR A 78 -14.66 4.53 -2.54
CA THR A 78 -15.66 3.46 -2.59
C THR A 78 -15.14 2.15 -1.99
N LEU A 79 -16.05 1.36 -1.41
CA LEU A 79 -15.72 0.02 -0.90
C LEU A 79 -15.12 -0.87 -2.01
N GLY A 80 -15.66 -0.79 -3.23
CA GLY A 80 -15.13 -1.52 -4.38
C GLY A 80 -13.68 -1.15 -4.72
N GLN A 81 -13.35 0.14 -4.78
CA GLN A 81 -11.99 0.61 -5.05
C GLN A 81 -11.00 0.15 -3.96
N SER A 82 -11.45 0.14 -2.70
CA SER A 82 -10.68 -0.35 -1.57
C SER A 82 -10.42 -1.85 -1.65
N LEU A 83 -11.43 -2.65 -2.00
CA LEU A 83 -11.32 -4.09 -2.18
C LEU A 83 -10.40 -4.47 -3.34
N VAL A 84 -10.53 -3.80 -4.49
CA VAL A 84 -9.63 -4.02 -5.63
C VAL A 84 -8.19 -3.69 -5.25
N SER A 85 -7.97 -2.54 -4.60
CA SER A 85 -6.65 -2.14 -4.11
C SER A 85 -6.07 -3.19 -3.15
N PHE A 86 -6.91 -3.72 -2.25
CA PHE A 86 -6.50 -4.75 -1.30
C PHE A 86 -6.20 -6.08 -1.98
N GLY A 87 -7.01 -6.50 -2.95
CA GLY A 87 -6.79 -7.72 -3.73
C GLY A 87 -5.48 -7.68 -4.51
N LEU A 88 -5.20 -6.56 -5.18
CA LEU A 88 -3.93 -6.33 -5.88
C LEU A 88 -2.74 -6.33 -4.92
N ALA A 89 -2.86 -5.65 -3.78
CA ALA A 89 -1.82 -5.66 -2.75
C ALA A 89 -1.57 -7.08 -2.23
N LYS A 90 -2.62 -7.83 -1.91
CA LYS A 90 -2.50 -9.21 -1.42
C LYS A 90 -1.87 -10.13 -2.45
N LEU A 91 -2.20 -9.96 -3.74
CA LEU A 91 -1.56 -10.71 -4.82
C LEU A 91 -0.07 -10.34 -4.93
N ALA A 92 0.26 -9.06 -4.84
CA ALA A 92 1.64 -8.59 -4.85
C ALA A 92 2.46 -9.10 -3.66
N THR A 93 1.84 -9.25 -2.47
CA THR A 93 2.55 -9.68 -1.26
C THR A 93 2.55 -11.18 -1.03
N LYS A 94 1.61 -11.94 -1.62
CA LYS A 94 1.47 -13.39 -1.38
C LYS A 94 2.64 -14.18 -1.95
N ASN A 95 3.22 -13.76 -3.09
CA ASN A 95 4.34 -14.46 -3.72
C ASN A 95 5.17 -13.55 -4.65
N LEU A 96 6.45 -13.92 -4.85
CA LEU A 96 7.38 -13.22 -5.75
C LEU A 96 6.84 -13.03 -7.18
N PRO A 97 6.16 -14.03 -7.81
CA PRO A 97 5.56 -13.84 -9.13
C PRO A 97 4.47 -12.76 -9.16
N GLY A 98 3.61 -12.71 -8.14
CA GLY A 98 2.56 -11.68 -8.03
C GLY A 98 3.14 -10.27 -7.90
N ALA A 99 4.22 -10.12 -7.11
CA ALA A 99 4.95 -8.86 -7.01
C ALA A 99 5.51 -8.40 -8.36
N VAL A 100 6.08 -9.31 -9.14
CA VAL A 100 6.63 -9.01 -10.48
C VAL A 100 5.54 -8.61 -11.46
N ILE A 101 4.38 -9.27 -11.43
CA ILE A 101 3.27 -8.93 -12.33
C ILE A 101 2.71 -7.55 -11.97
N VAL A 102 2.37 -7.31 -10.70
CA VAL A 102 1.78 -6.04 -10.27
C VAL A 102 2.79 -4.90 -10.42
N GLY A 103 4.02 -5.09 -9.93
CA GLY A 103 5.08 -4.09 -10.02
C GLY A 103 5.53 -3.83 -11.46
N GLY A 104 5.69 -4.90 -12.26
CA GLY A 104 6.04 -4.81 -13.67
C GLY A 104 4.95 -4.12 -14.50
N GLY A 105 3.69 -4.47 -14.28
CA GLY A 105 2.55 -3.81 -14.90
C GLY A 105 2.48 -2.32 -14.58
N ALA A 106 2.73 -1.95 -13.32
CA ALA A 106 2.81 -0.54 -12.92
C ALA A 106 3.97 0.19 -13.63
N LEU A 107 5.16 -0.41 -13.71
CA LEU A 107 6.29 0.19 -14.43
C LEU A 107 5.98 0.39 -15.92
N VAL A 108 5.42 -0.63 -16.58
CA VAL A 108 5.01 -0.54 -17.99
C VAL A 108 3.98 0.57 -18.19
N LYS A 109 2.94 0.63 -17.34
CA LYS A 109 1.92 1.69 -17.34
C LYS A 109 2.55 3.07 -17.21
N THR A 110 3.48 3.26 -16.27
CA THR A 110 4.13 4.56 -16.05
C THR A 110 4.98 5.01 -17.24
N LEU A 111 5.70 4.09 -17.89
CA LEU A 111 6.50 4.39 -19.08
C LEU A 111 5.63 4.72 -20.29
N TYR A 112 4.50 4.02 -20.44
CA TYR A 112 3.50 4.30 -21.46
C TYR A 112 2.86 5.68 -21.26
N ASP A 113 2.38 5.96 -20.04
CA ASP A 113 1.74 7.22 -19.67
C ASP A 113 2.68 8.42 -19.81
N ARG A 114 3.99 8.22 -19.57
CA ARG A 114 5.02 9.25 -19.76
C ARG A 114 5.14 9.71 -21.21
N ARG A 115 4.83 8.85 -22.19
CA ARG A 115 4.82 9.20 -23.62
C ARG A 115 3.52 9.90 -24.06
N LYS A 116 2.43 9.73 -23.32
CA LYS A 116 1.13 10.36 -23.61
C LYS A 116 1.09 11.81 -23.09
N SER A 117 0.24 12.65 -23.65
CA SER A 117 0.10 14.07 -23.25
C SER A 117 -0.13 14.22 -21.75
N ARG A 118 0.80 14.88 -21.06
CA ARG A 118 0.76 15.11 -19.61
C ARG A 118 -0.40 16.01 -19.19
N GLY A 119 -0.82 16.92 -20.06
CA GLY A 119 -1.90 17.88 -19.77
C GLY A 119 -3.25 17.20 -19.61
N HIS A 120 -3.60 16.29 -20.53
CA HIS A 120 -4.86 15.55 -20.46
C HIS A 120 -4.93 14.68 -19.22
N GLN A 121 -3.87 13.89 -18.96
CA GLN A 121 -3.81 12.98 -17.82
C GLN A 121 -3.93 13.71 -16.47
N ARG A 122 -3.32 14.90 -16.35
CA ARG A 122 -3.46 15.73 -15.16
C ARG A 122 -4.89 16.20 -14.97
N ARG A 123 -5.52 16.74 -16.01
CA ARG A 123 -6.89 17.24 -15.95
C ARG A 123 -7.89 16.13 -15.63
N GLU A 124 -7.71 14.97 -16.24
CA GLU A 124 -8.55 13.79 -16.01
C GLU A 124 -8.40 13.27 -14.58
N GLY A 125 -7.17 13.12 -14.09
CA GLY A 125 -6.92 12.71 -12.70
C GLY A 125 -7.36 13.74 -11.67
N ASP A 126 -7.16 15.04 -11.93
CA ASP A 126 -7.67 16.12 -11.06
C ASP A 126 -9.19 16.10 -11.00
N ARG A 127 -9.86 15.90 -12.14
CA ARG A 127 -11.31 15.79 -12.22
C ARG A 127 -11.83 14.59 -11.43
N GLU A 128 -11.26 13.40 -11.62
CA GLU A 128 -11.67 12.19 -10.89
C GLU A 128 -11.54 12.37 -9.37
N LEU A 129 -10.43 12.98 -8.91
CA LEU A 129 -10.21 13.22 -7.50
C LEU A 129 -11.17 14.28 -6.94
N ILE A 130 -11.44 15.36 -7.68
CA ILE A 130 -12.42 16.38 -7.25
C ILE A 130 -13.83 15.77 -7.20
N GLU A 131 -14.24 15.01 -8.22
CA GLU A 131 -15.53 14.31 -8.24
C GLU A 131 -15.65 13.32 -7.07
N GLN A 132 -14.56 12.62 -6.74
CA GLN A 132 -14.53 11.76 -5.56
C GLN A 132 -14.72 12.56 -4.27
N ALA A 133 -14.11 13.75 -4.15
CA ALA A 133 -14.27 14.62 -2.98
C ALA A 133 -15.72 15.07 -2.75
N HIS A 134 -16.55 15.12 -3.80
CA HIS A 134 -17.95 15.57 -3.76
C HIS A 134 -18.98 14.43 -3.75
N ARG A 135 -18.55 13.16 -3.79
CA ARG A 135 -19.46 12.02 -3.91
C ARG A 135 -20.40 11.81 -2.69
N ASP A 136 -20.15 12.49 -1.57
CA ASP A 136 -20.90 12.36 -0.32
C ASP A 136 -21.53 13.70 0.16
N ASP A 137 -21.69 14.71 -0.72
CA ASP A 137 -22.64 15.84 -0.53
C ASP A 137 -24.00 15.50 -1.16
#